data_AF-A0A239QV15-F1
#
_entry.id   AF-A0A239QV15-F1
#
_cell.length_a   1.000
_cell.length_b   1.000
_cell.length_c   1.000
_cell.angle_alpha   90.00
_cell.angle_beta   90.00
_cell.angle_gamma   90.00
#
_symmetry.space_group_name_H-M   'P 1'
#
loop_
_entity.id
_entity.type
_entity.pdbx_description
1 polymer ?
#
loop_
_entity_poly.entity_id
_entity_poly.type
_entity_poly.pdbx_seq_one_letter_code
_entity_poly.pdbx_strand_id
1 'polypeptide(L)'
;MIASTLPQITGEFGTKPVVAFPGSAAPEGLQIHVLREGGGAEVEPGQEIEVNYLGQVWGGGVFDNSYDRGQTLTFPIGVGMVIGGWDDGLVGRTVGSRVLLSIPPEHGYGPRGVPQAGIGGTDTLVFVVDIVGAA
;
A
#
# COMPACT_ATOMS: atom_id res chain seq x y z
N MET A 1 12.34 -5.39 23.60
CA MET A 1 12.05 -4.35 22.60
C MET A 1 12.43 -4.94 21.24
N ILE A 2 11.49 -5.56 20.54
CA ILE A 2 11.70 -6.02 19.17
C ILE A 2 11.63 -4.77 18.28
N ALA A 3 12.73 -4.44 17.61
CA ALA A 3 12.74 -3.35 16.64
C ALA A 3 11.63 -3.63 15.62
N SER A 4 10.73 -2.66 15.41
CA SER A 4 9.69 -2.78 14.39
C SER A 4 10.40 -2.99 13.05
N THR A 5 10.15 -4.13 12.41
CA THR A 5 10.68 -4.46 11.08
C THR A 5 9.96 -3.70 9.97
N LEU A 6 8.93 -2.90 10.31
CA LEU A 6 8.15 -2.13 9.37
C LEU A 6 8.70 -0.71 9.18
N PRO A 7 8.50 -0.11 7.99
CA PRO A 7 8.85 1.28 7.74
C PRO A 7 8.14 2.25 8.70
N GLN A 8 8.83 3.31 9.09
CA GLN A 8 8.23 4.43 9.78
C GLN A 8 7.64 5.38 8.75
N ILE A 9 6.36 5.72 8.92
CA ILE A 9 5.63 6.61 8.02
C ILE A 9 5.40 7.94 8.72
N THR A 10 5.72 9.03 8.04
CA THR A 10 5.36 10.39 8.46
C THR A 10 4.45 11.04 7.43
N GLY A 11 3.71 12.06 7.88
CA GLY A 11 2.65 12.71 7.10
C GLY A 11 1.27 12.29 7.60
N GLU A 12 0.31 13.21 7.50
CA GLU A 12 -1.08 13.03 7.90
C GLU A 12 -1.90 12.43 6.75
N PHE A 13 -3.06 11.84 7.08
CA PHE A 13 -4.03 11.37 6.09
C PHE A 13 -4.31 12.45 5.03
N GLY A 14 -4.31 12.07 3.75
CA GLY A 14 -4.52 12.99 2.62
C GLY A 14 -3.28 13.78 2.19
N THR A 15 -2.16 13.67 2.91
CA THR A 15 -0.87 14.26 2.52
C THR A 15 0.09 13.18 2.02
N LYS A 16 0.99 13.56 1.09
CA LYS A 16 2.03 12.66 0.58
C LYS A 16 2.92 12.18 1.74
N PRO A 17 2.93 10.87 2.04
CA PRO A 17 3.71 10.34 3.15
C PRO A 17 5.20 10.27 2.80
N VAL A 18 6.04 10.25 3.84
CA VAL A 18 7.47 9.91 3.71
C VAL A 18 7.71 8.56 4.39
N VAL A 19 8.39 7.66 3.67
CA VAL A 19 8.71 6.31 4.12
C VAL A 19 10.17 6.27 4.58
N ALA A 20 10.40 5.93 5.84
CA ALA A 20 11.74 5.70 6.40
C ALA A 20 11.92 4.22 6.76
N PHE A 21 12.86 3.56 6.09
CA PHE A 21 13.13 2.13 6.30
C PHE A 21 14.04 1.90 7.52
N PRO A 22 13.70 0.95 8.42
CA PRO A 22 14.53 0.64 9.58
C PRO A 22 15.82 -0.11 9.22
N GLY A 23 15.93 -0.64 8.00
CA GLY A 23 17.07 -1.38 7.51
C GLY A 23 16.92 -1.80 6.04
N SER A 24 17.90 -2.54 5.53
CA SER A 24 17.93 -2.98 4.13
C SER A 24 17.07 -4.20 3.83
N ALA A 25 16.81 -5.04 4.84
CA ALA A 25 15.99 -6.24 4.69
C ALA A 25 14.50 -5.91 4.94
N ALA A 26 13.66 -6.31 4.00
CA ALA A 26 12.21 -6.30 4.18
C ALA A 26 11.76 -7.43 5.12
N PRO A 27 10.64 -7.25 5.84
CA PRO A 27 10.04 -8.34 6.61
C PRO A 27 9.55 -9.46 5.69
N GLU A 28 9.55 -10.69 6.21
CA GLU A 28 9.01 -11.84 5.49
C GLU A 28 7.48 -11.79 5.41
N GLY A 29 6.92 -12.24 4.29
CA GLY A 29 5.48 -12.31 4.07
C GLY A 29 4.78 -10.95 3.93
N LEU A 30 3.48 -11.00 3.65
CA LEU A 30 2.65 -9.81 3.58
C LEU A 30 2.45 -9.23 4.98
N GLN A 31 2.82 -7.95 5.15
CA GLN A 31 2.55 -7.21 6.38
C GLN A 31 1.55 -6.11 6.12
N ILE A 32 0.54 -6.00 6.99
CA ILE A 32 -0.51 -5.00 6.94
C ILE A 32 -0.53 -4.31 8.30
N HIS A 33 -0.43 -2.98 8.28
CA HIS A 33 -0.46 -2.19 9.50
C HIS A 33 -1.35 -0.96 9.32
N VAL A 34 -2.40 -0.86 10.12
CA VAL A 34 -3.29 0.31 10.12
C VAL A 34 -2.62 1.42 10.92
N LEU A 35 -2.19 2.47 10.20
CA LEU A 35 -1.57 3.66 10.80
C LEU A 35 -2.63 4.62 11.36
N ARG A 36 -3.81 4.62 10.75
CA ARG A 36 -4.99 5.37 11.18
C ARG A 36 -6.22 4.56 10.85
N GLU A 37 -7.10 4.37 11.82
CA GLU A 37 -8.40 3.76 11.61
C GLU A 37 -9.42 4.82 11.16
N GLY A 38 -10.17 4.50 10.11
CA GLY A 38 -11.27 5.31 9.61
C GLY A 38 -12.57 5.05 10.38
N GLY A 39 -13.52 5.96 10.26
CA GLY A 39 -14.87 5.80 10.83
C GLY A 39 -15.99 5.73 9.79
N GLY A 40 -15.63 5.67 8.50
CA GLY A 40 -16.60 5.59 7.40
C GLY A 40 -17.03 4.17 7.10
N ALA A 41 -17.63 3.97 5.92
CA ALA A 41 -18.09 2.66 5.45
C ALA A 41 -16.94 1.64 5.40
N GLU A 42 -17.22 0.39 5.73
CA GLU A 42 -16.29 -0.73 5.56
C GLU A 42 -16.16 -1.08 4.08
N VAL A 43 -14.95 -1.40 3.66
CA VAL A 43 -14.63 -1.86 2.31
C VAL A 43 -14.98 -3.33 2.19
N GLU A 44 -15.95 -3.64 1.34
CA GLU A 44 -16.40 -5.00 1.05
C GLU A 44 -15.84 -5.50 -0.30
N PRO A 45 -15.59 -6.82 -0.46
CA PRO A 45 -15.18 -7.39 -1.74
C PRO A 45 -16.20 -7.08 -2.85
N GLY A 46 -15.70 -6.67 -4.01
CA GLY A 46 -16.51 -6.32 -5.19
C GLY A 46 -16.94 -4.86 -5.26
N GLN A 47 -16.71 -4.07 -4.21
CA GLN A 47 -16.93 -2.63 -4.25
C GLN A 47 -15.90 -1.92 -5.10
N GLU A 48 -16.27 -0.72 -5.56
CA GLU A 48 -15.33 0.23 -6.11
C GLU A 48 -14.81 1.12 -4.98
N ILE A 49 -13.49 1.11 -4.77
CA ILE A 49 -12.85 1.97 -3.76
C ILE A 49 -12.05 3.07 -4.41
N GLU A 50 -12.01 4.21 -3.73
CA GLU A 50 -11.21 5.36 -4.10
C GLU A 50 -10.11 5.53 -3.05
N VAL A 51 -8.86 5.68 -3.50
CA VAL A 51 -7.69 5.80 -2.61
C VAL A 51 -6.73 6.90 -3.06
N ASN A 52 -6.03 7.47 -2.08
CA ASN A 52 -4.71 8.05 -2.31
C ASN A 52 -3.64 7.05 -1.91
N TYR A 53 -2.48 7.05 -2.59
CA TYR A 53 -1.40 6.14 -2.27
C TYR A 53 -0.02 6.66 -2.67
N LEU A 54 0.98 6.09 -2.02
CA LEU A 54 2.39 6.15 -2.44
C LEU A 54 2.94 4.73 -2.43
N GLY A 55 3.54 4.32 -3.56
CA GLY A 55 4.20 3.04 -3.75
C GLY A 55 5.70 3.21 -3.97
N GLN A 56 6.50 2.46 -3.23
CA GLN A 56 7.96 2.53 -3.26
C GLN A 56 8.57 1.12 -3.13
N VAL A 57 9.69 0.87 -3.82
CA VAL A 57 10.46 -0.37 -3.61
C VAL A 57 11.15 -0.27 -2.24
N TRP A 58 11.17 -1.37 -1.47
CA TRP A 58 11.83 -1.40 -0.16
C TRP A 58 13.30 -0.94 -0.25
N GLY A 59 13.66 0.11 0.50
CA GLY A 59 15.00 0.71 0.45
C GLY A 59 15.37 1.37 -0.89
N GLY A 60 14.45 1.37 -1.86
CA GLY A 60 14.59 1.94 -3.20
C GLY A 60 13.83 3.26 -3.36
N GLY A 61 13.45 3.59 -4.59
CA GLY A 61 12.72 4.82 -4.93
C GLY A 61 11.21 4.65 -4.98
N VAL A 62 10.48 5.77 -4.83
CA VAL A 62 9.06 5.86 -5.17
C VAL A 62 8.90 5.56 -6.66
N PHE A 63 8.10 4.56 -6.99
CA PHE A 63 7.81 4.21 -8.39
C PHE A 63 6.49 4.81 -8.86
N ASP A 64 5.53 5.02 -7.96
CA ASP A 64 4.22 5.56 -8.30
C ASP A 64 3.52 6.21 -7.10
N ASN A 65 2.76 7.29 -7.31
CA ASN A 65 1.94 7.91 -6.26
C ASN A 65 0.83 8.83 -6.80
N SER A 66 -0.31 8.87 -6.10
CA SER A 66 -1.47 9.71 -6.47
C SER A 66 -1.29 11.19 -6.10
N TYR A 67 -0.52 11.47 -5.03
CA TYR A 67 -0.40 12.82 -4.47
C TYR A 67 0.28 13.80 -5.43
N ASP A 68 1.36 13.40 -6.09
CA ASP A 68 2.06 14.23 -7.08
C ASP A 68 1.19 14.46 -8.33
N ARG A 69 0.28 13.53 -8.63
CA ARG A 69 -0.70 13.69 -9.70
C ARG A 69 -1.88 14.58 -9.30
N GLY A 70 -2.12 14.77 -8.00
CA GLY A 70 -3.29 15.48 -7.49
C GLY A 70 -4.62 14.77 -7.78
N GLN A 71 -4.59 13.48 -8.10
CA GLN A 71 -5.77 12.70 -8.47
C GLN A 71 -5.72 11.32 -7.81
N THR A 72 -6.82 10.98 -7.13
CA THR A 72 -7.07 9.67 -6.52
C THR A 72 -7.15 8.56 -7.57
N LEU A 73 -6.99 7.33 -7.12
CA LEU A 73 -7.16 6.14 -7.96
C LEU A 73 -8.40 5.38 -7.50
N THR A 74 -9.22 5.00 -8.48
CA THR A 74 -10.47 4.25 -8.27
C THR A 74 -10.41 2.91 -8.98
N PHE A 75 -10.80 1.84 -8.29
CA PHE A 75 -10.73 0.48 -8.84
C PHE A 75 -11.59 -0.50 -8.02
N PRO A 76 -12.01 -1.64 -8.60
CA PRO A 76 -12.68 -2.70 -7.87
C PRO A 76 -11.71 -3.47 -6.96
N ILE A 77 -12.11 -3.74 -5.72
CA ILE A 77 -11.27 -4.40 -4.70
C ILE A 77 -11.79 -5.79 -4.34
N GLY A 78 -10.89 -6.69 -3.93
CA GLY A 78 -11.25 -8.01 -3.39
C GLY A 78 -11.72 -9.01 -4.44
N VAL A 79 -11.40 -8.74 -5.71
CA VAL A 79 -11.85 -9.53 -6.88
C VAL A 79 -10.70 -9.92 -7.82
N GLY A 80 -9.44 -9.74 -7.40
CA GLY A 80 -8.25 -10.11 -8.18
C GLY A 80 -7.91 -9.14 -9.31
N MET A 81 -8.40 -7.89 -9.24
CA MET A 81 -8.18 -6.87 -10.27
C MET A 81 -6.97 -5.96 -9.99
N VAL A 82 -6.45 -6.00 -8.76
CA VAL A 82 -5.21 -5.33 -8.34
C VAL A 82 -4.24 -6.36 -7.75
N ILE A 83 -3.04 -5.91 -7.35
CA ILE A 83 -2.07 -6.80 -6.70
C ILE A 83 -2.67 -7.40 -5.42
N GLY A 84 -2.36 -8.66 -5.14
CA GLY A 84 -2.97 -9.42 -4.04
C GLY A 84 -2.81 -8.73 -2.68
N GLY A 85 -1.69 -8.06 -2.43
CA GLY A 85 -1.47 -7.35 -1.16
C GLY A 85 -2.41 -6.15 -0.94
N TRP A 86 -3.00 -5.59 -2.00
CA TRP A 86 -4.06 -4.59 -1.87
C TRP A 86 -5.40 -5.25 -1.56
N ASP A 87 -5.77 -6.30 -2.31
CA ASP A 87 -6.99 -7.07 -2.05
C ASP A 87 -7.03 -7.60 -0.61
N ASP A 88 -5.95 -8.23 -0.16
CA ASP A 88 -5.82 -8.79 1.20
C ASP A 88 -5.71 -7.71 2.28
N GLY A 89 -5.13 -6.54 1.92
CA GLY A 89 -4.79 -5.49 2.87
C GLY A 89 -5.88 -4.45 3.13
N LEU A 90 -6.71 -4.17 2.12
CA LEU A 90 -7.68 -3.07 2.14
C LEU A 90 -9.12 -3.53 2.39
N VAL A 91 -9.47 -4.78 2.05
CA VAL A 91 -10.77 -5.35 2.40
C VAL A 91 -10.95 -5.39 3.92
N GLY A 92 -12.15 -5.06 4.40
CA GLY A 92 -12.50 -4.96 5.82
C GLY A 92 -11.92 -3.74 6.53
N ARG A 93 -11.25 -2.84 5.81
CA ARG A 93 -10.84 -1.52 6.33
C ARG A 93 -11.95 -0.51 6.10
N THR A 94 -11.95 0.55 6.89
CA THR A 94 -12.97 1.58 6.81
C THR A 94 -12.48 2.78 6.02
N VAL A 95 -13.39 3.46 5.32
CA VAL A 95 -13.12 4.76 4.70
C VAL A 95 -12.59 5.75 5.75
N GLY A 96 -11.54 6.47 5.39
CA GLY A 96 -10.72 7.29 6.26
C GLY A 96 -9.51 6.56 6.85
N SER A 97 -9.35 5.25 6.63
CA SER A 97 -8.17 4.54 7.12
C SER A 97 -6.92 4.94 6.34
N ARG A 98 -5.78 5.01 7.03
CA ARG A 98 -4.44 4.98 6.44
C ARG A 98 -3.78 3.65 6.77
N VAL A 99 -3.34 2.93 5.75
CA VAL A 99 -2.78 1.58 5.87
C VAL A 99 -1.39 1.54 5.26
N LEU A 100 -0.44 1.00 6.02
CA LEU A 100 0.89 0.62 5.56
C LEU A 100 0.87 -0.85 5.14
N LEU A 101 1.38 -1.14 3.95
CA LEU A 101 1.52 -2.48 3.41
C LEU A 101 2.98 -2.72 3.06
N SER A 102 3.54 -3.85 3.50
CA SER A 102 4.80 -4.40 2.98
C SER A 102 4.47 -5.68 2.22
N ILE A 103 4.55 -5.61 0.89
CA ILE A 103 4.01 -6.60 -0.04
C ILE A 103 5.17 -7.35 -0.69
N PRO A 104 5.39 -8.63 -0.33
CA PRO A 104 6.42 -9.43 -0.98
C PRO A 104 6.02 -9.75 -2.43
N PRO A 105 6.96 -10.14 -3.30
CA PRO A 105 6.72 -10.33 -4.73
C PRO A 105 5.50 -11.21 -5.07
N GLU A 106 5.28 -12.28 -4.30
CA GLU A 106 4.16 -13.22 -4.47
C GLU A 106 2.77 -12.60 -4.30
N HIS A 107 2.65 -11.51 -3.54
CA HIS A 107 1.42 -10.70 -3.40
C HIS A 107 1.48 -9.40 -4.23
N GLY A 108 2.58 -9.18 -4.97
CA GLY A 108 2.84 -7.99 -5.78
C GLY A 108 2.84 -8.32 -7.29
N TYR A 109 3.94 -7.98 -7.96
CA TYR A 109 4.12 -8.20 -9.41
C TYR A 109 4.84 -9.51 -9.75
N GLY A 110 5.11 -10.36 -8.75
CA GLY A 110 5.73 -11.66 -8.91
C GLY A 110 7.14 -11.62 -9.53
N PRO A 111 7.66 -12.78 -9.97
CA PRO A 111 9.05 -12.91 -10.45
C PRO A 111 9.35 -12.12 -11.73
N ARG A 112 8.33 -11.61 -12.42
CA ARG A 112 8.51 -10.75 -13.59
C ARG A 112 8.78 -9.29 -13.23
N GLY A 113 8.29 -8.85 -12.06
CA GLY A 113 8.35 -7.44 -11.66
C GLY A 113 7.69 -6.51 -12.69
N VAL A 114 8.08 -5.24 -12.66
CA VAL A 114 7.71 -4.21 -13.64
C VAL A 114 8.97 -3.40 -13.96
N PRO A 115 9.88 -3.89 -14.84
CA PRO A 115 11.20 -3.29 -15.05
C PRO A 115 11.15 -1.82 -15.50
N GLN A 116 10.14 -1.45 -16.30
CA GLN A 116 9.89 -0.08 -16.75
C GLN A 116 9.56 0.89 -15.61
N ALA A 117 9.06 0.38 -14.47
CA ALA A 117 8.80 1.14 -13.26
C ALA A 117 9.91 0.97 -12.22
N GLY A 118 11.02 0.29 -12.57
CA GLY A 118 12.12 0.01 -11.66
C GLY A 118 11.79 -1.07 -10.62
N ILE A 119 10.76 -1.89 -10.84
CA ILE A 119 10.36 -2.97 -9.92
C ILE A 119 10.95 -4.29 -10.42
N GLY A 120 11.86 -4.88 -9.64
CA GLY A 120 12.43 -6.21 -9.85
C GLY A 120 11.49 -7.34 -9.42
N GLY A 121 11.77 -8.55 -9.92
CA GLY A 121 10.95 -9.73 -9.62
C GLY A 121 11.07 -10.28 -8.19
N THR A 122 12.05 -9.79 -7.43
CA THR A 122 12.30 -10.16 -6.03
C THR A 122 12.02 -9.01 -5.06
N ASP A 123 11.52 -7.89 -5.57
CA ASP A 123 11.39 -6.66 -4.79
C ASP A 123 10.15 -6.72 -3.89
N THR A 124 10.35 -6.36 -2.63
CA THR A 124 9.24 -6.05 -1.73
C THR A 124 8.77 -4.63 -1.98
N LEU A 125 7.46 -4.44 -2.11
CA LEU A 125 6.84 -3.14 -2.30
C LEU A 125 6.34 -2.62 -0.97
N VAL A 126 6.52 -1.33 -0.74
CA VAL A 126 5.89 -0.62 0.37
C VAL A 126 4.85 0.33 -0.17
N PHE A 127 3.63 0.19 0.34
CA PHE A 127 2.56 1.11 0.05
C PHE A 127 2.07 1.78 1.33
N VAL A 128 1.77 3.07 1.22
CA VAL A 128 0.93 3.78 2.19
C VAL A 128 -0.32 4.19 1.44
N VAL A 129 -1.47 3.71 1.89
CA VAL A 129 -2.76 3.87 1.23
C VAL A 129 -3.73 4.58 2.16
N ASP A 130 -4.34 5.66 1.67
CA ASP A 130 -5.46 6.36 2.29
C ASP A 130 -6.74 5.96 1.58
N ILE A 131 -7.66 5.31 2.29
CA ILE A 131 -8.97 4.97 1.75
C ILE A 131 -9.86 6.21 1.85
N VAL A 132 -10.23 6.81 0.72
CA VAL A 132 -11.02 8.05 0.70
C VAL A 132 -12.50 7.80 0.43
N GLY A 133 -12.86 6.68 -0.21
CA GLY A 133 -14.24 6.31 -0.50
C GLY A 133 -14.40 4.82 -0.82
N ALA A 134 -15.64 4.34 -0.67
CA ALA A 134 -16.06 2.99 -1.04
C ALA A 134 -17.55 3.05 -1.44
N ALA A 135 -17.89 2.43 -2.58
CA ALA A 135 -19.25 2.40 -3.14
C ALA A 135 -19.58 1.03 -3.72
#